data_AF-A0A939C3P9-F1
#
_entry.id   AF-A0A939C3P9-F1
#
_cell.length_a   1.000
_cell.length_b   1.000
_cell.length_c   1.000
_cell.angle_alpha   90.00
_cell.angle_beta   90.00
_cell.angle_gamma   90.00
#
_symmetry.space_group_name_H-M   'P 1'
#
loop_
_entity.id
_entity.type
_entity.pdbx_description
1 polymer ?
#
loop_
_entity_poly.entity_id
_entity_poly.type
_entity_poly.pdbx_seq_one_letter_code
_entity_poly.pdbx_strand_id
1 'polypeptide(L)'
;MQAITKRLKRGKRGISTVIVVMLSLVLIVLIVGNVVIWSYQMNQLDIDRIQETVVITDVAKHGSSGTSLDIENTGPLSLHIVAVWISTSTSHQRYDADLFLNSGESATYDRDDIEFPKDAFVARVVTERGTMAIFSEN
;
A
#
# COMPACT_ATOMS: atom_id res chain seq x y z
N MET A 1 27.58 -12.82 -68.69
CA MET A 1 27.45 -11.75 -67.67
C MET A 1 26.45 -12.06 -66.53
N GLN A 2 25.75 -13.21 -66.48
CA GLN A 2 24.75 -13.50 -65.42
C GLN A 2 25.25 -14.42 -64.27
N ALA A 3 26.38 -15.12 -64.45
CA ALA A 3 26.88 -16.07 -63.45
C ALA A 3 27.62 -15.41 -62.26
N ILE A 4 28.15 -14.20 -62.45
CA ILE A 4 28.99 -13.51 -61.44
C ILE A 4 28.12 -12.80 -60.39
N THR A 5 26.99 -12.21 -60.79
CA THR A 5 26.04 -11.56 -59.88
C THR A 5 25.34 -12.54 -58.93
N LYS A 6 25.12 -13.79 -59.37
CA LYS A 6 24.47 -14.83 -58.54
C LYS A 6 25.37 -15.32 -57.41
N ARG A 7 26.70 -15.29 -57.57
CA ARG A 7 27.67 -15.66 -56.51
C ARG A 7 27.76 -14.61 -55.40
N LEU A 8 27.63 -13.32 -55.72
CA LEU A 8 27.70 -12.24 -54.72
C LEU A 8 26.48 -12.21 -53.75
N LYS A 9 25.31 -12.67 -54.21
CA LYS A 9 24.08 -12.75 -53.39
C LYS A 9 24.09 -13.90 -52.37
N ARG A 10 25.00 -14.87 -52.49
CA ARG A 10 25.03 -16.08 -51.66
C ARG A 10 25.68 -15.85 -50.28
N GLY A 11 26.51 -14.82 -50.13
CA GLY A 11 27.20 -14.49 -48.86
C GLY A 11 26.41 -13.62 -47.87
N LYS A 12 25.25 -13.06 -48.25
CA LYS A 12 24.48 -12.12 -47.40
C LYS A 12 23.34 -12.75 -46.61
N ARG A 13 23.03 -14.04 -46.87
CA ARG A 13 21.88 -14.73 -46.24
C ARG A 13 22.06 -15.03 -44.75
N GLY A 14 23.30 -15.08 -44.25
CA GLY A 14 23.56 -15.25 -42.81
C GLY A 14 23.33 -13.98 -42.00
N ILE A 15 23.56 -12.81 -42.62
CA ILE A 15 23.55 -11.51 -41.93
C ILE A 15 22.14 -11.15 -41.47
N SER A 16 21.11 -11.42 -42.30
CA SER A 16 19.71 -11.15 -41.92
C SER A 16 19.28 -11.96 -40.70
N THR A 17 19.70 -13.22 -40.62
CA THR A 17 19.37 -14.08 -39.49
C THR A 17 20.02 -13.58 -38.21
N VAL A 18 21.31 -13.21 -38.28
CA VAL A 18 22.03 -12.65 -37.12
C VAL A 18 21.38 -11.35 -36.67
N ILE A 19 21.08 -10.43 -37.58
CA ILE A 19 20.42 -9.17 -37.24
C ILE A 19 19.07 -9.40 -36.58
N VAL A 20 18.24 -10.29 -37.15
CA VAL A 20 16.93 -10.61 -36.58
C VAL A 20 17.05 -11.21 -35.19
N VAL A 21 17.99 -12.13 -34.97
CA VAL A 21 18.24 -12.73 -33.65
C VAL A 21 18.73 -11.66 -32.66
N MET A 22 19.69 -10.81 -33.06
CA MET A 22 20.20 -9.73 -32.20
C MET A 22 19.08 -8.75 -31.80
N LEU A 23 18.27 -8.31 -32.77
CA LEU A 23 17.14 -7.41 -32.51
C LEU A 23 16.08 -8.07 -31.63
N SER A 24 15.78 -9.35 -31.86
CA SER A 24 14.82 -10.10 -31.04
C SER A 24 15.30 -10.25 -29.61
N LEU A 25 16.59 -10.54 -29.39
CA LEU A 25 17.15 -10.65 -28.05
C LEU A 25 17.06 -9.33 -27.29
N VAL A 26 17.42 -8.23 -27.95
CA VAL A 26 17.30 -6.89 -27.36
C VAL A 26 15.85 -6.59 -26.97
N LEU A 27 14.90 -6.88 -27.86
CA LEU A 27 13.47 -6.65 -27.60
C LEU A 27 12.95 -7.49 -26.42
N ILE A 28 13.37 -8.75 -26.30
CA ILE A 28 13.01 -9.61 -25.17
C ILE A 28 13.56 -9.03 -23.86
N VAL A 29 14.83 -8.61 -23.82
CA VAL A 29 15.44 -8.03 -22.62
C VAL A 29 14.70 -6.77 -22.18
N LEU A 30 14.30 -5.92 -23.13
CA LEU A 30 13.52 -4.71 -22.82
C LEU A 30 12.16 -5.04 -22.20
N ILE A 31 11.42 -6.01 -22.75
CA ILE A 31 10.11 -6.41 -22.24
C ILE A 31 10.24 -7.04 -20.85
N VAL A 32 11.15 -8.01 -20.70
CA VAL A 32 11.38 -8.70 -19.42
C VAL A 32 11.84 -7.72 -18.36
N GLY A 33 12.77 -6.82 -18.69
CA GLY A 33 13.23 -5.77 -17.78
C GLY A 33 12.07 -4.90 -17.28
N ASN A 34 11.19 -4.47 -18.18
CA ASN A 34 10.02 -3.67 -17.79
C ASN A 34 9.07 -4.43 -16.85
N VAL A 35 8.78 -5.70 -17.15
CA VAL A 35 7.92 -6.54 -16.30
C VAL A 35 8.55 -6.79 -14.92
N VAL A 36 9.85 -7.05 -14.86
CA VAL A 36 10.57 -7.31 -13.59
C VAL A 36 10.63 -6.06 -12.73
N ILE A 37 10.92 -4.88 -13.32
CA ILE A 37 10.93 -3.61 -12.57
C ILE A 37 9.56 -3.34 -11.96
N TRP A 38 8.50 -3.47 -12.76
CA TRP A 38 7.14 -3.27 -12.28
C TRP A 38 6.74 -4.29 -11.22
N SER A 39 7.12 -5.56 -11.39
CA SER A 39 6.90 -6.61 -10.39
C SER A 39 7.59 -6.29 -9.06
N TYR A 40 8.79 -5.71 -9.10
CA TYR A 40 9.49 -5.31 -7.89
C TYR A 40 8.79 -4.13 -7.21
N GLN A 41 8.35 -3.13 -7.98
CA GLN A 41 7.59 -1.98 -7.46
C GLN A 41 6.28 -2.42 -6.79
N MET A 42 5.53 -3.33 -7.43
CA MET A 42 4.29 -3.82 -6.85
C MET A 42 4.54 -4.63 -5.57
N ASN A 43 5.58 -5.46 -5.55
CA ASN A 43 5.96 -6.23 -4.36
C ASN A 43 6.41 -5.33 -3.20
N GLN A 44 7.05 -4.20 -3.47
CA GLN A 44 7.40 -3.21 -2.43
C GLN A 44 6.16 -2.64 -1.72
N LEU A 45 5.12 -2.28 -2.48
CA LEU A 45 3.87 -1.77 -1.89
C LEU A 45 3.20 -2.80 -0.97
N ASP A 46 3.17 -4.06 -1.40
CA ASP A 46 2.62 -5.15 -0.58
C ASP A 46 3.46 -5.38 0.69
N ILE A 47 4.79 -5.30 0.58
CA ILE A 47 5.71 -5.40 1.72
C ILE A 47 5.45 -4.26 2.72
N ASP A 48 5.32 -3.01 2.25
CA ASP A 48 5.09 -1.86 3.11
C ASP A 48 3.75 -1.98 3.85
N ARG A 49 2.71 -2.45 3.15
CA ARG A 49 1.39 -2.68 3.75
C ARG A 49 1.42 -3.81 4.80
N ILE A 50 2.19 -4.86 4.57
CA ILE A 50 2.35 -5.96 5.55
C ILE A 50 3.11 -5.51 6.80
N GLN A 51 3.99 -4.53 6.68
CA GLN A 51 4.77 -4.00 7.81
C GLN A 51 4.02 -2.96 8.64
N GLU A 52 2.96 -2.36 8.13
CA GLU A 52 2.15 -1.42 8.87
C GLU A 52 1.33 -2.16 9.95
N THR A 53 1.68 -1.95 11.22
CA THR A 53 0.99 -2.57 12.35
C THR A 53 0.53 -1.49 13.31
N VAL A 54 -0.78 -1.24 13.33
CA VAL A 54 -1.42 -0.27 14.21
C VAL A 54 -2.32 -0.99 15.21
N VAL A 55 -2.30 -0.52 16.45
CA VAL A 55 -3.11 -1.05 17.55
C VAL A 55 -3.79 0.12 18.26
N ILE A 56 -5.04 -0.09 18.67
CA ILE A 56 -5.75 0.81 19.58
C ILE A 56 -5.61 0.19 20.97
N THR A 57 -4.93 0.89 21.88
CA THR A 57 -4.64 0.37 23.22
C THR A 57 -5.79 0.63 24.18
N ASP A 58 -6.44 1.78 24.05
CA ASP A 58 -7.59 2.16 24.88
C ASP A 58 -8.52 3.11 24.14
N VAL A 59 -9.79 3.11 24.53
CA VAL A 59 -10.78 4.09 24.08
C VAL A 59 -11.51 4.63 25.29
N ALA A 60 -11.28 5.90 25.61
CA ALA A 60 -11.80 6.54 26.80
C ALA A 60 -12.70 7.73 26.46
N LYS A 61 -13.49 8.15 27.44
CA LYS A 61 -14.27 9.38 27.33
C LYS A 61 -13.37 10.60 27.52
N HIS A 62 -13.42 11.54 26.58
CA HIS A 62 -12.76 12.85 26.65
C HIS A 62 -13.76 13.95 27.06
N GLY A 63 -13.46 14.72 28.10
CA GLY A 63 -14.30 15.85 28.51
C GLY A 63 -15.75 15.47 28.87
N SER A 64 -16.73 16.28 28.44
CA SER A 64 -18.14 16.07 28.79
C SER A 64 -18.82 14.97 27.98
N SER A 65 -18.41 14.76 26.74
CA SER A 65 -19.02 13.81 25.80
C SER A 65 -18.10 13.33 24.68
N GLY A 66 -16.89 13.86 24.54
CA GLY A 66 -15.96 13.49 23.49
C GLY A 66 -15.36 12.09 23.68
N THR A 67 -14.62 11.64 22.67
CA THR A 67 -13.94 10.35 22.66
C THR A 67 -12.44 10.56 22.50
N SER A 68 -11.67 9.82 23.29
CA SER A 68 -10.22 9.74 23.24
C SER A 68 -9.82 8.33 22.81
N LEU A 69 -8.92 8.22 21.83
CA LEU A 69 -8.37 6.92 21.40
C LEU A 69 -6.86 6.94 21.61
N ASP A 70 -6.35 5.99 22.38
CA ASP A 70 -4.92 5.75 22.46
C ASP A 70 -4.50 4.79 21.36
N ILE A 71 -3.63 5.26 20.47
CA ILE A 71 -3.23 4.55 19.26
C ILE A 71 -1.71 4.39 19.25
N GLU A 72 -1.25 3.18 19.00
CA GLU A 72 0.17 2.84 18.94
C GLU A 72 0.54 2.26 17.57
N ASN A 73 1.64 2.77 17.01
CA ASN A 73 2.30 2.17 15.86
C ASN A 73 3.37 1.18 16.33
N THR A 74 3.05 -0.10 16.25
CA THR A 74 3.97 -1.20 16.62
C THR A 74 4.82 -1.67 15.45
N GLY A 75 4.58 -1.13 14.24
CA GLY A 75 5.32 -1.46 13.03
C GLY A 75 6.62 -0.66 12.86
N PRO A 76 7.53 -1.12 11.98
CA PRO A 76 8.79 -0.44 11.66
C PRO A 76 8.64 0.79 10.76
N LEU A 77 7.48 0.99 10.13
CA LEU A 77 7.21 2.09 9.20
C LEU A 77 6.32 3.15 9.85
N SER A 78 6.50 4.42 9.49
CA SER A 78 5.56 5.47 9.87
C SER A 78 4.22 5.26 9.17
N LEU A 79 3.15 5.63 9.87
CA LEU A 79 1.79 5.49 9.40
C LEU A 79 1.04 6.81 9.49
N HIS A 80 0.08 6.95 8.58
CA HIS A 80 -0.81 8.08 8.50
C HIS A 80 -2.24 7.56 8.62
N ILE A 81 -2.92 7.97 9.68
CA ILE A 81 -4.29 7.61 9.97
C ILE A 81 -5.20 8.63 9.31
N VAL A 82 -6.08 8.13 8.43
CA VAL A 82 -6.95 8.95 7.60
C VAL A 82 -8.42 8.89 8.01
N ALA A 83 -8.80 7.88 8.79
CA ALA A 83 -10.18 7.76 9.25
C ALA A 83 -10.30 7.00 10.56
N VAL A 84 -11.26 7.43 11.37
CA VAL A 84 -11.74 6.70 12.54
C VAL A 84 -13.21 6.34 12.32
N TRP A 85 -13.58 5.11 12.65
CA TRP A 85 -14.95 4.64 12.60
C TRP A 85 -15.41 4.28 14.00
N ILE A 86 -16.59 4.75 14.38
CA ILE A 86 -17.29 4.30 15.59
C ILE A 86 -18.55 3.59 15.13
N SER A 87 -18.73 2.35 15.57
CA SER A 87 -19.87 1.50 15.21
C SER A 87 -20.54 0.96 16.46
N THR A 88 -21.81 1.26 16.65
CA THR A 88 -22.70 0.62 17.61
C THR A 88 -23.68 -0.30 16.88
N SER A 89 -24.62 -0.92 17.59
CA SER A 89 -25.68 -1.71 16.96
C SER A 89 -26.65 -0.90 16.08
N THR A 90 -26.69 0.43 16.26
CA THR A 90 -27.66 1.32 15.60
C THR A 90 -27.02 2.42 14.75
N SER A 91 -25.75 2.76 15.01
CA SER A 91 -25.03 3.83 14.32
C SER A 91 -23.68 3.36 13.82
N HIS A 92 -23.34 3.72 12.59
CA HIS A 92 -22.03 3.49 12.00
C HIS A 92 -21.55 4.80 11.37
N GLN A 93 -20.60 5.46 12.01
CA GLN A 93 -20.11 6.77 11.57
C GLN A 93 -18.62 6.72 11.27
N ARG A 94 -18.25 7.34 10.15
CA ARG A 94 -16.85 7.59 9.76
C ARG A 94 -16.53 9.05 10.06
N TYR A 95 -15.42 9.25 10.75
CA TYR A 95 -14.80 10.53 11.00
C TYR A 95 -13.49 10.60 10.22
N ASP A 96 -13.24 11.76 9.63
CA ASP A 96 -11.98 12.04 8.98
C ASP A 96 -10.91 12.29 10.04
N ALA A 97 -9.73 11.71 9.82
CA ALA A 97 -8.61 11.86 10.73
C ALA A 97 -7.36 12.27 9.95
N ASP A 98 -6.48 12.99 10.62
CA ASP A 98 -5.18 13.42 10.10
C ASP A 98 -4.20 13.31 11.26
N LEU A 99 -3.64 12.10 11.43
CA LEU A 99 -2.70 11.77 12.50
C LEU A 99 -1.54 10.97 11.94
N PHE A 100 -0.33 11.48 12.14
CA PHE A 100 0.91 10.80 11.78
C PHE A 100 1.53 10.17 13.03
N LEU A 101 1.91 8.91 12.92
CA LEU A 101 2.62 8.17 13.96
C LEU A 101 3.92 7.59 13.39
N ASN A 102 5.04 7.91 14.04
CA ASN A 102 6.31 7.28 13.73
C ASN A 102 6.36 5.84 14.24
N SER A 103 7.39 5.10 13.84
CA SER A 103 7.58 3.72 14.31
C SER A 103 7.80 3.67 15.83
N GLY A 104 7.05 2.81 16.51
CA GLY A 104 7.11 2.66 17.97
C GLY A 104 6.50 3.83 18.75
N GLU A 105 5.81 4.75 18.08
CA GLU A 105 5.18 5.91 18.70
C GLU A 105 3.74 5.59 19.09
N SER A 106 3.33 6.09 20.25
CA SER A 106 1.94 6.13 20.70
C SER A 106 1.45 7.57 20.77
N ALA A 107 0.24 7.83 20.29
CA ALA A 107 -0.43 9.11 20.47
C ALA A 107 -1.88 8.92 20.91
N THR A 108 -2.34 9.88 21.70
CA THR A 108 -3.75 10.03 22.08
C THR A 108 -4.45 10.91 21.05
N TYR A 109 -5.53 10.40 20.46
CA TYR A 109 -6.35 11.11 19.49
C TYR A 109 -7.67 11.52 20.14
N ASP A 110 -7.78 12.80 20.50
CA ASP A 110 -8.95 13.38 21.16
C ASP A 110 -9.90 14.04 20.15
N ARG A 111 -11.20 13.75 20.26
CA ARG A 111 -12.26 14.34 19.45
C ARG A 111 -13.49 14.67 20.27
N ASP A 112 -13.82 15.95 20.35
CA ASP A 112 -15.01 16.45 21.05
C ASP A 112 -16.32 16.24 20.26
N ASP A 113 -16.23 16.12 18.94
CA ASP A 113 -17.38 15.94 18.03
C ASP A 113 -17.83 14.47 17.92
N ILE A 114 -17.03 13.53 18.43
CA ILE A 114 -17.37 12.12 18.51
C ILE A 114 -17.98 11.86 19.89
N GLU A 115 -19.30 11.74 19.96
CA GLU A 115 -19.97 11.40 21.22
C GLU A 115 -19.57 9.99 21.68
N PHE A 116 -19.02 9.90 22.90
CA PHE A 116 -18.61 8.63 23.49
C PHE A 116 -19.81 7.67 23.59
N PRO A 117 -19.74 6.47 22.99
CA PRO A 117 -20.84 5.51 23.01
C PRO A 117 -21.21 5.09 24.44
N LYS A 118 -22.51 4.97 24.71
CA LYS A 118 -23.03 4.49 26.02
C LYS A 118 -23.27 2.98 26.05
N ASP A 119 -23.38 2.39 24.87
CA ASP A 119 -23.60 0.96 24.65
C ASP A 119 -22.35 0.34 24.02
N ALA A 120 -22.33 -0.99 23.93
CA ALA A 120 -21.27 -1.74 23.25
C ALA A 120 -20.96 -1.17 21.85
N PHE A 121 -19.67 -0.99 21.58
CA PHE A 121 -19.20 -0.32 20.37
C PHE A 121 -17.92 -0.95 19.83
N VAL A 122 -17.67 -0.67 18.56
CA VAL A 122 -16.44 -1.04 17.86
C VAL A 122 -15.82 0.21 17.28
N ALA A 123 -14.63 0.54 17.77
CA ALA A 123 -13.79 1.59 17.20
C ALA A 123 -12.85 0.96 16.16
N ARG A 124 -12.72 1.58 14.99
CA ARG A 124 -11.74 1.19 13.98
C ARG A 124 -10.92 2.39 13.54
N VAL A 125 -9.63 2.19 13.38
CA VAL A 125 -8.71 3.20 12.85
C VAL A 125 -8.21 2.68 11.50
N VAL A 126 -8.24 3.52 10.48
CA VAL A 126 -7.85 3.17 9.10
C VAL A 126 -6.67 4.03 8.67
N THR A 127 -5.62 3.37 8.16
CA THR A 127 -4.43 4.04 7.62
C THR A 127 -4.59 4.36 6.14
N GLU A 128 -3.77 5.28 5.63
CA GLU A 128 -3.72 5.65 4.21
C GLU A 128 -3.44 4.45 3.30
N ARG A 129 -2.66 3.47 3.78
CA ARG A 129 -2.33 2.24 3.03
C ARG A 129 -3.42 1.15 3.14
N GLY A 130 -4.49 1.42 3.88
CA GLY A 130 -5.67 0.56 4.00
C GLY A 130 -5.55 -0.55 5.06
N THR A 131 -4.64 -0.40 6.01
CA THR A 131 -4.56 -1.24 7.21
C THR A 131 -5.57 -0.75 8.24
N MET A 132 -6.09 -1.66 9.07
CA MET A 132 -7.09 -1.31 10.08
C MET A 132 -6.77 -1.91 11.44
N ALA A 133 -6.83 -1.08 12.48
CA ALA A 133 -6.92 -1.52 13.87
C ALA A 133 -8.38 -1.57 14.30
N ILE A 134 -8.73 -2.53 15.16
CA ILE A 134 -10.09 -2.69 15.68
C ILE A 134 -10.01 -2.83 17.20
N PHE A 135 -10.79 -2.01 17.89
CA PHE A 135 -11.07 -2.11 19.31
C PHE A 135 -12.57 -2.38 19.49
N SER A 136 -12.91 -3.30 20.38
CA SER A 136 -14.30 -3.66 20.65
C SER A 136 -14.51 -3.65 22.14
N GLU A 137 -15.51 -2.90 22.58
CA GLU A 137 -15.96 -2.87 23.96
C GLU A 137 -17.37 -3.46 24.02
N ASN A 138 -17.55 -4.45 24.91
CA ASN A 138 -18.77 -5.23 25.06
C ASN A 138 -19.53 -4.82 26.32
#